data_AF-A0A2H5X2W4-F1
#
_entry.id   AF-A0A2H5X2W4-F1
#
_cell.length_a   1.000
_cell.length_b   1.000
_cell.length_c   1.000
_cell.angle_alpha   90.00
_cell.angle_beta   90.00
_cell.angle_gamma   90.00
#
_symmetry.space_group_name_H-M   'P 1'
#
loop_
_entity.id
_entity.type
_entity.pdbx_description
1 polymer ?
#
loop_
_entity_poly.entity_id
_entity_poly.type
_entity_poly.pdbx_seq_one_letter_code
_entity_poly.pdbx_strand_id
1 'polypeptide(L)'
;MRVGWGFLLLVCTLARAVPLHDFETESGWKQHPDGGVEVRFQIDSTLVKEGEKALRLFYKDAPPHWGNLVGSCFVPANAVALRFWLHVSTAHPSAKMHIWLIEPDGDMWLQQVTVQGKSVGELPPGWHEVTMPITGFQFDGRGNRRREILSVDRMLIGCNFGTMEVTVDCI
;
A
#
# COMPACT_ATOMS: atom_id res chain seq x y z
N MET A 1 59.90 15.65 -5.97
CA MET A 1 58.61 15.14 -6.51
C MET A 1 57.82 14.57 -5.34
N ARG A 2 56.69 15.19 -4.98
CA ARG A 2 55.76 14.67 -3.96
C ARG A 2 54.51 14.18 -4.69
N VAL A 3 54.25 12.88 -4.64
CA VAL A 3 53.01 12.29 -5.17
C VAL A 3 51.99 12.32 -4.03
N GLY A 4 50.99 13.18 -4.15
CA GLY A 4 49.87 13.28 -3.22
C GLY A 4 48.91 12.10 -3.44
N TRP A 5 48.71 11.30 -2.40
CA TRP A 5 47.65 10.30 -2.35
C TRP A 5 46.32 11.00 -2.07
N GLY A 6 45.45 11.07 -3.08
CA GLY A 6 44.05 11.47 -2.91
C GLY A 6 43.23 10.29 -2.42
N PHE A 7 42.82 10.31 -1.15
CA PHE A 7 41.82 9.40 -0.62
C PHE A 7 40.45 9.81 -1.18
N LEU A 8 39.89 8.99 -2.07
CA LEU A 8 38.50 9.15 -2.53
C LEU A 8 37.59 8.54 -1.44
N LEU A 9 36.95 9.39 -0.64
CA LEU A 9 35.88 9.00 0.26
C LEU A 9 34.62 8.74 -0.58
N LEU A 10 34.34 7.47 -0.88
CA LEU A 10 33.07 7.04 -1.45
C LEU A 10 32.01 7.12 -0.36
N VAL A 11 31.26 8.23 -0.31
CA VAL A 11 30.09 8.36 0.54
C VAL A 11 28.95 7.56 -0.10
N CYS A 12 28.77 6.31 0.33
CA CYS A 12 27.55 5.56 0.03
C CYS A 12 26.40 6.19 0.83
N THR A 13 25.62 7.07 0.21
CA THR A 13 24.32 7.47 0.74
C THR A 13 23.40 6.25 0.71
N LEU A 14 23.21 5.61 1.87
CA LEU A 14 22.16 4.62 2.06
C LEU A 14 20.82 5.33 1.79
N ALA A 15 20.16 4.96 0.70
CA ALA A 15 18.79 5.39 0.44
C ALA A 15 17.89 4.79 1.53
N ARG A 16 17.53 5.59 2.53
CA ARG A 16 16.64 5.17 3.61
C ARG A 16 15.21 5.18 3.06
N ALA A 17 14.48 4.09 3.25
CA ALA A 17 13.04 4.08 3.01
C ALA A 17 12.39 5.18 3.87
N VAL A 18 11.58 6.03 3.24
CA VAL A 18 10.79 7.05 3.95
C VAL A 18 9.39 6.46 4.10
N PRO A 19 8.89 6.25 5.33
CA PRO A 19 7.60 5.62 5.54
C PRO A 19 6.49 6.52 4.98
N LEU A 20 5.64 5.94 4.12
CA LEU A 20 4.42 6.59 3.61
C LEU A 20 3.27 6.50 4.63
N HIS A 21 3.24 5.40 5.38
CA HIS A 21 2.32 5.09 6.48
C HIS A 21 2.93 3.93 7.29
N ASP A 22 2.74 3.90 8.62
CA ASP A 22 3.32 2.86 9.49
C ASP A 22 2.34 1.74 9.87
N PHE A 23 1.03 1.98 9.75
CA PHE A 23 -0.06 1.03 10.05
C PHE A 23 -0.23 0.69 11.55
N GLU A 24 0.41 1.46 12.42
CA GLU A 24 0.46 1.20 13.87
C GLU A 24 -0.77 1.76 14.63
N THR A 25 -1.54 2.65 14.00
CA THR A 25 -2.64 3.38 14.66
C THR A 25 -3.97 3.25 13.90
N GLU A 26 -5.02 2.81 14.62
CA GLU A 26 -6.36 2.59 14.06
C GLU A 26 -7.05 3.89 13.65
N SER A 27 -6.82 4.98 14.38
CA SER A 27 -7.55 6.25 14.24
C SER A 27 -7.40 6.91 12.86
N GLY A 28 -6.43 6.47 12.05
CA GLY A 28 -6.24 6.91 10.69
C GLY A 28 -7.11 6.20 9.66
N TRP A 29 -7.64 5.00 9.97
CA TRP A 29 -8.34 4.14 9.02
C TRP A 29 -9.86 4.14 9.25
N LYS A 30 -10.61 4.08 8.15
CA LYS A 30 -12.07 3.92 8.17
C LYS A 30 -12.58 3.33 6.87
N GLN A 31 -13.81 2.83 6.88
CA GLN A 31 -14.53 2.49 5.66
C GLN A 31 -14.64 3.73 4.74
N HIS A 32 -14.37 3.56 3.45
CA HIS A 32 -14.61 4.60 2.46
C HIS A 32 -16.11 4.63 2.08
N PRO A 33 -16.79 5.80 2.11
CA PRO A 33 -18.21 5.91 1.78
C PRO A 33 -18.45 6.03 0.26
N ASP A 34 -18.09 5.00 -0.49
CA ASP A 34 -18.17 4.94 -1.95
C ASP A 34 -19.24 3.96 -2.48
N GLY A 35 -19.93 3.27 -1.57
CA GLY A 35 -20.97 2.27 -1.90
C GLY A 35 -20.46 0.83 -1.97
N GLY A 36 -19.19 0.60 -1.60
CA GLY A 36 -18.63 -0.73 -1.50
C GLY A 36 -19.17 -1.52 -0.31
N VAL A 37 -18.89 -2.82 -0.31
CA VAL A 37 -19.11 -3.68 0.85
C VAL A 37 -18.18 -3.25 1.99
N GLU A 38 -18.64 -3.40 3.22
CA GLU A 38 -17.83 -3.18 4.42
C GLU A 38 -16.54 -4.01 4.38
N VAL A 39 -15.40 -3.34 4.54
CA VAL A 39 -14.13 -3.96 4.90
C VAL A 39 -13.96 -3.76 6.40
N ARG A 40 -14.04 -4.84 7.17
CA ARG A 40 -13.75 -4.75 8.60
C ARG A 40 -12.26 -4.72 8.80
N PHE A 41 -11.82 -4.00 9.82
CA PHE A 41 -10.41 -3.90 10.14
C PHE A 41 -10.21 -3.81 11.65
N GLN A 42 -8.99 -4.16 12.05
CA GLN A 42 -8.52 -3.98 13.41
C GLN A 42 -7.00 -3.80 13.37
N ILE A 43 -6.47 -3.19 14.42
CA ILE A 43 -5.03 -3.19 14.67
C ILE A 43 -4.67 -4.48 15.41
N ASP A 44 -3.71 -5.23 14.87
CA ASP A 44 -3.30 -6.55 15.36
C ASP A 44 -1.86 -6.46 15.90
N SER A 45 -1.66 -6.80 17.17
CA SER A 45 -0.34 -6.88 17.81
C SER A 45 0.22 -8.30 17.91
N THR A 46 -0.52 -9.29 17.39
CA THR A 46 -0.15 -10.71 17.45
C THR A 46 0.42 -11.23 16.12
N LEU A 47 -0.01 -10.64 15.00
CA LEU A 47 0.46 -10.96 13.66
C LEU A 47 1.14 -9.72 13.05
N VAL A 48 2.40 -9.55 13.39
CA VAL A 48 3.22 -8.37 13.03
C VAL A 48 4.52 -8.86 12.39
N LYS A 49 4.98 -8.13 11.37
CA LYS A 49 6.24 -8.40 10.68
C LYS A 49 7.33 -7.43 11.13
N GLU A 50 7.00 -6.16 11.26
CA GLU A 50 7.87 -5.08 11.72
C GLU A 50 7.12 -4.19 12.72
N GLY A 51 7.83 -3.58 13.67
CA GLY A 51 7.18 -2.71 14.66
C GLY A 51 6.39 -3.46 15.75
N GLU A 52 5.31 -2.84 16.23
CA GLU A 52 4.49 -3.36 17.33
C GLU A 52 3.11 -3.84 16.88
N LYS A 53 2.59 -3.30 15.78
CA LYS A 53 1.23 -3.55 15.32
C LYS A 53 1.10 -3.43 13.81
N ALA A 54 0.15 -4.19 13.26
CA ALA A 54 -0.17 -4.17 11.84
C ALA A 54 -1.68 -3.98 11.62
N LEU A 55 -2.07 -3.56 10.41
CA LEU A 55 -3.47 -3.40 10.03
C LEU A 55 -4.01 -4.71 9.46
N ARG A 56 -4.94 -5.37 10.16
CA ARG A 56 -5.62 -6.58 9.68
C ARG A 56 -6.96 -6.22 9.06
N LEU A 57 -7.23 -6.79 7.88
CA LEU A 57 -8.42 -6.55 7.07
C LEU A 57 -9.19 -7.85 6.89
N PHE A 58 -10.52 -7.74 6.99
CA PHE A 58 -11.46 -8.81 6.69
C PHE A 58 -12.48 -8.28 5.68
N TYR A 59 -12.46 -8.87 4.48
CA TYR A 59 -13.39 -8.56 3.41
C TYR A 59 -14.19 -9.81 3.06
N LYS A 60 -15.51 -9.72 3.14
CA LYS A 60 -16.43 -10.77 2.70
C LYS A 60 -17.06 -10.37 1.39
N ASP A 61 -16.81 -11.14 0.32
CA ASP A 61 -17.34 -10.81 -1.00
C ASP A 61 -18.88 -10.86 -1.02
N ALA A 62 -19.45 -9.82 -1.63
CA ALA A 62 -20.87 -9.65 -1.93
C ALA A 62 -20.98 -8.56 -3.00
N PRO A 63 -22.07 -8.47 -3.78
CA PRO A 63 -22.31 -7.34 -4.68
C PRO A 63 -22.14 -5.99 -3.94
N PRO A 64 -21.42 -5.00 -4.49
CA PRO A 64 -20.95 -4.88 -5.88
C PRO A 64 -19.58 -5.54 -6.18
N HIS A 65 -19.12 -6.47 -5.34
CA HIS A 65 -17.87 -7.23 -5.43
C HIS A 65 -16.61 -6.39 -5.21
N TRP A 66 -16.73 -5.33 -4.42
CA TRP A 66 -15.59 -4.55 -3.95
C TRP A 66 -15.92 -3.82 -2.64
N GLY A 67 -14.89 -3.45 -1.89
CA GLY A 67 -14.95 -2.63 -0.67
C GLY A 67 -13.61 -1.95 -0.42
N ASN A 68 -13.62 -0.74 0.15
CA ASN A 68 -12.40 0.05 0.36
C ASN A 68 -12.27 0.57 1.79
N LEU A 69 -11.08 0.44 2.36
CA LEU A 69 -10.66 1.26 3.51
C LEU A 69 -9.93 2.50 3.02
N VAL A 70 -10.09 3.61 3.73
CA VAL A 70 -9.35 4.85 3.49
C VAL A 70 -8.54 5.22 4.72
N GLY A 71 -7.31 5.65 4.50
CA GLY A 71 -6.44 6.25 5.50
C GLY A 71 -5.67 7.45 4.95
N SER A 72 -5.12 8.27 5.83
CA SER A 72 -4.19 9.34 5.43
C SER A 72 -2.88 8.74 4.92
N CYS A 73 -2.23 9.39 3.98
CA CYS A 73 -0.85 9.07 3.63
C CYS A 73 -0.13 10.31 3.09
N PHE A 74 1.16 10.18 2.81
CA PHE A 74 1.93 11.22 2.11
C PHE A 74 2.93 10.56 1.16
N VAL A 75 3.15 11.15 -0.01
CA VAL A 75 4.15 10.68 -0.98
C VAL A 75 5.41 11.56 -0.89
N PRO A 76 6.55 11.01 -0.46
CA PRO A 76 7.82 11.74 -0.46
C PRO A 76 8.23 12.23 -1.85
N ALA A 77 8.86 13.40 -1.94
CA ALA A 77 9.31 13.99 -3.21
C ALA A 77 10.29 13.10 -4.00
N ASN A 78 10.97 12.18 -3.33
CA ASN A 78 11.91 11.21 -3.90
C ASN A 78 11.35 9.78 -3.95
N ALA A 79 10.03 9.59 -3.80
CA ALA A 79 9.42 8.27 -3.84
C ALA A 79 9.57 7.63 -5.23
N VAL A 80 10.08 6.40 -5.25
CA VAL A 80 10.22 5.59 -6.48
C VAL A 80 9.30 4.36 -6.48
N ALA A 81 8.91 3.89 -5.29
CA ALA A 81 7.96 2.80 -5.11
C ALA A 81 7.27 2.91 -3.74
N LEU A 82 6.06 2.36 -3.65
CA LEU A 82 5.42 2.00 -2.39
C LEU A 82 5.85 0.57 -2.04
N ARG A 83 6.26 0.33 -0.79
CA ARG A 83 6.61 -0.99 -0.27
C ARG A 83 5.89 -1.24 1.05
N PHE A 84 5.46 -2.47 1.27
CA PHE A 84 4.83 -2.92 2.51
C PHE A 84 4.89 -4.45 2.60
N TRP A 85 4.71 -5.00 3.79
CA TRP A 85 4.48 -6.41 4.00
C TRP A 85 2.99 -6.74 3.89
N LEU A 86 2.68 -7.82 3.17
CA LEU A 86 1.34 -8.39 3.08
C LEU A 86 1.35 -9.81 3.64
N HIS A 87 0.68 -10.04 4.77
CA HIS A 87 0.34 -11.39 5.21
C HIS A 87 -0.99 -11.81 4.57
N VAL A 88 -0.99 -12.93 3.86
CA VAL A 88 -2.23 -13.59 3.43
C VAL A 88 -2.59 -14.65 4.45
N SER A 89 -3.69 -14.45 5.19
CA SER A 89 -4.23 -15.48 6.10
C SER A 89 -5.10 -16.45 5.31
N THR A 90 -6.08 -15.91 4.59
CA THR A 90 -6.90 -16.64 3.62
C THR A 90 -7.29 -15.72 2.47
N ALA A 91 -7.42 -16.26 1.26
CA ALA A 91 -7.95 -15.53 0.12
C ALA A 91 -8.63 -16.51 -0.85
N HIS A 92 -9.84 -16.17 -1.31
CA HIS A 92 -10.47 -16.90 -2.40
C HIS A 92 -9.65 -16.73 -3.70
N PRO A 93 -9.57 -17.72 -4.60
CA PRO A 93 -8.76 -17.61 -5.83
C PRO A 93 -9.07 -16.41 -6.74
N SER A 94 -10.29 -15.87 -6.68
CA SER A 94 -10.68 -14.66 -7.43
C SER A 94 -10.31 -13.34 -6.72
N ALA A 95 -9.89 -13.37 -5.46
CA ALA A 95 -9.61 -12.20 -4.64
C ALA A 95 -8.54 -11.32 -5.27
N LYS A 96 -8.83 -10.01 -5.39
CA LYS A 96 -7.88 -8.98 -5.81
C LYS A 96 -7.79 -7.88 -4.76
N MET A 97 -6.60 -7.32 -4.61
CA MET A 97 -6.35 -6.18 -3.75
C MET A 97 -5.74 -5.05 -4.58
N HIS A 98 -6.12 -3.81 -4.28
CA HIS A 98 -5.68 -2.62 -5.00
C HIS A 98 -5.22 -1.55 -4.00
N ILE A 99 -4.24 -0.75 -4.42
CA ILE A 99 -3.93 0.51 -3.75
C ILE A 99 -4.41 1.64 -4.65
N TRP A 100 -5.18 2.55 -4.06
CA TRP A 100 -5.49 3.84 -4.66
C TRP A 100 -4.79 4.93 -3.88
N LEU A 101 -4.13 5.85 -4.56
CA LEU A 101 -3.64 7.09 -3.97
C LEU A 101 -4.54 8.22 -4.45
N ILE A 102 -5.02 9.06 -3.54
CA ILE A 102 -5.99 10.10 -3.82
C ILE A 102 -5.35 11.46 -3.55
N GLU A 103 -5.43 12.35 -4.54
CA GLU A 103 -5.05 13.76 -4.43
C GLU A 103 -6.13 14.56 -3.67
N PRO A 104 -5.80 15.74 -3.12
CA PRO A 104 -6.75 16.54 -2.34
C PRO A 104 -8.02 16.91 -3.12
N ASP A 105 -7.89 17.10 -4.43
CA ASP A 105 -8.97 17.46 -5.34
C ASP A 105 -9.80 16.26 -5.84
N GLY A 106 -9.39 15.04 -5.49
CA GLY A 106 -10.08 13.79 -5.82
C GLY A 106 -9.52 13.04 -7.04
N ASP A 107 -8.50 13.56 -7.74
CA ASP A 107 -7.77 12.76 -8.73
C ASP A 107 -7.13 11.53 -8.08
N MET A 108 -7.09 10.42 -8.81
CA MET A 108 -6.69 9.13 -8.26
C MET A 108 -5.59 8.45 -9.08
N TRP A 109 -4.85 7.60 -8.38
CA TRP A 109 -3.81 6.75 -8.94
C TRP A 109 -4.04 5.32 -8.46
N LEU A 110 -4.25 4.39 -9.39
CA LEU A 110 -4.59 3.01 -9.08
C LEU A 110 -3.48 2.05 -9.50
N GLN A 111 -3.15 1.10 -8.63
CA GLN A 111 -2.39 -0.08 -9.02
C GLN A 111 -2.87 -1.32 -8.27
N GLN A 112 -2.93 -2.45 -8.97
CA GLN A 112 -3.24 -3.74 -8.35
C GLN A 112 -2.04 -4.25 -7.55
N VAL A 113 -2.30 -4.77 -6.35
CA VAL A 113 -1.30 -5.47 -5.55
C VAL A 113 -0.98 -6.81 -6.20
N THR A 114 0.28 -6.99 -6.58
CA THR A 114 0.81 -8.27 -7.09
C THR A 114 2.19 -8.55 -6.51
N VAL A 115 2.50 -9.83 -6.34
CA VAL A 115 3.82 -10.30 -5.90
C VAL A 115 4.30 -11.32 -6.93
N GLN A 116 5.41 -11.03 -7.60
CA GLN A 116 5.94 -11.86 -8.70
C GLN A 116 4.87 -12.16 -9.78
N GLY A 117 4.03 -11.17 -10.09
CA GLY A 117 2.94 -11.27 -11.08
C GLY A 117 1.68 -11.98 -10.60
N LYS A 118 1.66 -12.51 -9.37
CA LYS A 118 0.48 -13.17 -8.78
C LYS A 118 -0.38 -12.19 -8.00
N SER A 119 -1.69 -12.26 -8.16
CA SER A 119 -2.63 -11.52 -7.32
C SER A 119 -2.82 -12.16 -5.94
N VAL A 120 -3.45 -11.44 -5.01
CA VAL A 120 -3.66 -11.91 -3.62
C VAL A 120 -4.34 -13.28 -3.54
N GLY A 121 -5.34 -13.57 -4.38
CA GLY A 121 -6.00 -14.88 -4.42
C GLY A 121 -5.13 -16.04 -4.90
N GLU A 122 -3.97 -15.76 -5.50
CA GLU A 122 -3.02 -16.75 -6.02
C GLU A 122 -1.81 -16.95 -5.10
N LEU A 123 -1.68 -16.15 -4.05
CA LEU A 123 -0.58 -16.22 -3.10
C LEU A 123 -0.84 -17.34 -2.07
N PRO A 124 0.19 -18.14 -1.71
CA PRO A 124 0.06 -19.03 -0.58
C PRO A 124 -0.07 -18.22 0.72
N PRO A 125 -0.66 -18.80 1.79
CA PRO A 125 -0.69 -18.15 3.09
C PRO A 125 0.72 -17.79 3.60
N GLY A 126 0.83 -16.67 4.29
CA GLY A 126 2.09 -16.17 4.85
C GLY A 126 2.46 -14.75 4.41
N TRP A 127 3.64 -14.30 4.83
CA TRP A 127 4.18 -12.97 4.55
C TRP A 127 4.81 -12.86 3.16
N HIS A 128 4.47 -11.79 2.45
CA HIS A 128 5.01 -11.44 1.14
C HIS A 128 5.44 -9.97 1.14
N GLU A 129 6.61 -9.68 0.58
CA GLU A 129 7.02 -8.30 0.34
C GLU A 129 6.32 -7.79 -0.93
N VAL A 130 5.59 -6.68 -0.79
CA VAL A 130 4.98 -5.98 -1.92
C VAL A 130 5.87 -4.80 -2.29
N THR A 131 6.18 -4.66 -3.58
CA THR A 131 6.85 -3.47 -4.15
C THR A 131 6.06 -3.00 -5.35
N MET A 132 5.55 -1.77 -5.28
CA MET A 132 4.71 -1.15 -6.29
C MET A 132 5.41 0.12 -6.81
N PRO A 133 6.06 0.05 -7.99
CA PRO A 133 6.70 1.22 -8.58
C PRO A 133 5.69 2.35 -8.76
N ILE A 134 6.10 3.59 -8.48
CA ILE A 134 5.25 4.77 -8.70
C ILE A 134 4.81 4.86 -10.18
N THR A 135 5.69 4.47 -11.11
CA THR A 135 5.39 4.42 -12.55
C THR A 135 4.34 3.37 -12.94
N GLY A 136 4.02 2.43 -12.05
CA GLY A 136 2.99 1.41 -12.26
C GLY A 136 1.57 1.88 -11.94
N PHE A 137 1.42 3.04 -11.29
CA PHE A 137 0.10 3.58 -10.99
C PHE A 137 -0.55 4.21 -12.22
N GLN A 138 -1.78 3.81 -12.49
CA GLN A 138 -2.62 4.35 -13.55
C GLN A 138 -3.41 5.55 -13.04
N PHE A 139 -3.32 6.66 -13.77
CA PHE A 139 -4.05 7.88 -13.44
C PHE A 139 -5.54 7.77 -13.81
N ASP A 140 -6.41 8.10 -12.86
CA ASP A 140 -7.86 8.22 -13.01
C ASP A 140 -8.27 9.65 -12.63
N GLY A 141 -8.53 10.47 -13.66
CA GLY A 141 -8.81 11.89 -13.52
C GLY A 141 -10.28 12.18 -13.16
N ARG A 142 -10.55 12.45 -11.88
CA ARG A 142 -11.88 12.72 -11.33
C ARG A 142 -12.04 14.16 -10.83
N GLY A 143 -10.96 14.77 -10.34
CA GLY A 143 -10.86 16.15 -9.89
C GLY A 143 -10.51 17.11 -11.02
N ASN A 144 -9.43 17.88 -10.85
CA ASN A 144 -8.99 18.90 -11.80
C ASN A 144 -8.26 18.31 -13.02
N ARG A 145 -7.97 17.00 -12.99
CA ARG A 145 -7.34 16.18 -14.04
C ARG A 145 -5.87 16.50 -14.30
N ARG A 146 -5.17 17.00 -13.29
CA ARG A 146 -3.72 17.18 -13.31
C ARG A 146 -3.07 15.99 -12.65
N ARG A 147 -1.86 15.69 -13.13
CA ARG A 147 -1.09 14.56 -12.63
C ARG A 147 -0.14 15.05 -11.55
N GLU A 148 -0.59 15.03 -10.30
CA GLU A 148 0.16 15.57 -9.17
C GLU A 148 0.33 14.52 -8.07
N ILE A 149 0.87 13.32 -8.39
CA ILE A 149 1.00 12.20 -7.43
C ILE A 149 1.72 12.55 -6.11
N LEU A 150 2.55 13.59 -6.10
CA LEU A 150 3.22 14.10 -4.89
C LEU A 150 2.28 14.90 -3.97
N SER A 151 1.09 15.29 -4.44
CA SER A 151 0.06 16.00 -3.67
C SER A 151 -0.83 15.06 -2.85
N VAL A 152 -0.78 13.76 -3.15
CA VAL A 152 -1.58 12.70 -2.50
C VAL A 152 -1.57 12.84 -0.98
N ASP A 153 -2.77 12.84 -0.40
CA ASP A 153 -3.01 12.97 1.05
C ASP A 153 -3.76 11.77 1.65
N ARG A 154 -4.24 10.86 0.80
CA ARG A 154 -5.06 9.72 1.19
C ARG A 154 -4.72 8.47 0.38
N MET A 155 -4.88 7.33 1.01
CA MET A 155 -4.73 6.01 0.41
C MET A 155 -6.01 5.19 0.60
N LEU A 156 -6.44 4.50 -0.44
CA LEU A 156 -7.38 3.38 -0.30
C LEU A 156 -6.66 2.04 -0.34
N ILE A 157 -7.09 1.14 0.52
CA ILE A 157 -6.84 -0.29 0.40
C ILE A 157 -8.14 -0.92 -0.08
N GLY A 158 -8.17 -1.34 -1.34
CA GLY A 158 -9.34 -1.95 -1.98
C GLY A 158 -9.27 -3.46 -1.99
N CYS A 159 -10.38 -4.11 -1.66
CA CYS A 159 -10.59 -5.55 -1.70
C CYS A 159 -11.71 -5.89 -2.70
N ASN A 160 -11.49 -6.82 -3.64
CA ASN A 160 -12.43 -7.12 -4.72
C ASN A 160 -12.61 -8.62 -4.97
N PHE A 161 -13.78 -8.98 -5.53
CA PHE A 161 -14.15 -10.24 -6.21
C PHE A 161 -14.06 -11.55 -5.42
N GLY A 162 -13.54 -11.56 -4.20
CA GLY A 162 -13.42 -12.77 -3.40
C GLY A 162 -13.14 -12.46 -1.94
N THR A 163 -13.74 -13.26 -1.04
CA THR A 163 -13.50 -13.15 0.40
C THR A 163 -12.01 -13.29 0.69
N MET A 164 -11.47 -12.39 1.52
CA MET A 164 -10.08 -12.43 1.92
C MET A 164 -9.90 -11.91 3.35
N GLU A 165 -8.86 -12.43 3.97
CA GLU A 165 -8.33 -11.96 5.24
C GLU A 165 -6.82 -11.78 5.09
N VAL A 166 -6.39 -10.53 5.25
CA VAL A 166 -5.00 -10.13 5.05
C VAL A 166 -4.54 -9.20 6.16
N THR A 167 -3.23 -9.09 6.36
CA THR A 167 -2.63 -8.10 7.26
C THR A 167 -1.58 -7.29 6.49
N VAL A 168 -1.59 -5.98 6.64
CA VAL A 168 -0.69 -5.03 6.00
C VAL A 168 0.19 -4.39 7.06
N ASP A 169 1.49 -4.35 6.80
CA ASP A 169 2.48 -3.87 7.74
C ASP A 169 3.60 -3.07 7.03
N CYS A 170 4.30 -2.22 7.77
CA CYS A 170 5.36 -1.34 7.28
C CYS A 170 6.68 -2.07 6.97
N ILE A 171 7.59 -1.45 6.21
CA ILE A 171 8.93 -1.96 5.88
C ILE A 171 9.99 -0.84 5.91
#